data_AF-A0A372L7V8-F1
#
_entry.id   AF-A0A372L7V8-F1
#
_cell.length_a   1.000
_cell.length_b   1.000
_cell.length_c   1.000
_cell.angle_alpha   90.00
_cell.angle_beta   90.00
_cell.angle_gamma   90.00
#
_symmetry.space_group_name_H-M   'P 1'
#
loop_
_entity.id
_entity.type
_entity.pdbx_description
1 polymer ?
#
loop_
_entity_poly.entity_id
_entity_poly.type
_entity_poly.pdbx_seq_one_letter_code
_entity_poly.pdbx_strand_id
1 'polypeptide(L)'
;MVTIKSKIFTLLFLLAVLAILLFIWLGRSGSIQQEVTIIEKYYSADGSGKVTGVKTQEVENVNAKADGPTCAMKFSNDRILVVDCERYLDFEIGEKAFIQFDDGTITEIRAKE
;
A
#
# COMPACT_ATOMS: atom_id res chain seq x y z
N MET A 1 -4.64 22.02 -48.77
CA MET A 1 -5.73 21.46 -47.91
C MET A 1 -5.38 20.11 -47.29
N VAL A 2 -4.65 19.22 -48.00
CA VAL A 2 -4.24 17.87 -47.50
C VAL A 2 -3.36 17.93 -46.24
N THR A 3 -2.41 18.87 -46.18
CA THR A 3 -1.50 19.05 -45.03
C THR A 3 -2.21 19.49 -43.75
N ILE A 4 -3.28 20.29 -43.87
CA ILE A 4 -4.07 20.77 -42.71
C ILE A 4 -4.89 19.61 -42.13
N LYS A 5 -5.53 18.80 -43.00
CA LYS A 5 -6.28 17.60 -42.59
C LYS A 5 -5.38 16.57 -41.92
N SER A 6 -4.16 16.37 -42.45
CA SER A 6 -3.16 15.48 -41.85
C SER A 6 -2.73 15.95 -40.46
N LYS A 7 -2.45 17.25 -40.28
CA LYS A 7 -2.07 17.82 -38.97
C LYS A 7 -3.18 17.69 -37.93
N ILE A 8 -4.45 17.88 -38.33
CA ILE A 8 -5.61 17.70 -37.46
C ILE A 8 -5.74 16.25 -37.01
N PHE A 9 -5.53 15.29 -37.92
CA PHE A 9 -5.60 13.86 -37.59
C PHE A 9 -4.48 13.45 -36.63
N THR A 10 -3.26 13.95 -36.84
CA THR A 10 -2.13 13.72 -35.93
C THR A 10 -2.38 14.33 -34.55
N LEU A 11 -2.96 15.53 -34.50
CA LEU A 11 -3.32 16.20 -33.25
C LEU A 11 -4.38 15.39 -32.48
N LEU A 12 -5.44 14.93 -33.14
CA LEU A 12 -6.49 14.11 -32.53
C LEU A 12 -5.94 12.78 -31.99
N PHE A 13 -5.05 12.14 -32.74
CA PHE A 13 -4.39 10.91 -32.29
C PHE A 13 -3.53 11.14 -31.05
N LEU A 14 -2.71 12.20 -31.04
CA LEU A 14 -1.94 12.60 -29.86
C LEU A 14 -2.81 12.90 -28.64
N LEU A 15 -3.95 13.56 -28.86
CA LEU A 15 -4.89 13.90 -27.80
C LEU A 15 -5.56 12.65 -27.21
N ALA A 16 -5.91 11.68 -28.06
CA ALA A 16 -6.44 10.38 -27.63
C ALA A 16 -5.40 9.58 -26.83
N VAL A 17 -4.15 9.53 -27.29
CA VAL A 17 -3.05 8.87 -26.57
C VAL A 17 -2.81 9.53 -25.21
N LEU A 18 -2.80 10.86 -25.16
CA LEU A 18 -2.66 11.61 -23.92
C LEU A 18 -3.82 11.32 -22.95
N ALA A 19 -5.05 11.29 -23.44
CA ALA A 19 -6.23 10.97 -22.62
C ALA A 19 -6.14 9.56 -22.02
N ILE A 20 -5.70 8.57 -22.80
CA ILE A 20 -5.49 7.19 -22.31
C ILE A 20 -4.40 7.15 -21.24
N LEU A 21 -3.27 7.83 -21.47
CA LEU A 21 -2.17 7.89 -20.49
C LEU A 21 -2.62 8.55 -19.18
N LEU A 22 -3.38 9.65 -19.26
CA LEU A 22 -3.97 10.30 -18.09
C LEU A 22 -4.95 9.40 -17.36
N PHE A 23 -5.78 8.64 -18.08
CA PHE A 23 -6.74 7.72 -17.48
C PHE A 23 -6.05 6.58 -16.74
N ILE A 24 -4.97 6.02 -17.31
CA ILE A 24 -4.15 4.99 -16.65
C ILE A 24 -3.44 5.58 -15.42
N TRP A 25 -2.93 6.80 -15.53
CA TRP A 25 -2.23 7.46 -14.42
C TRP A 25 -3.18 7.80 -13.26
N LEU A 26 -4.36 8.35 -13.55
CA LEU A 26 -5.41 8.65 -12.57
C LEU A 26 -5.99 7.38 -11.93
N GLY A 27 -6.21 6.32 -12.72
CA GLY A 27 -6.72 5.04 -12.24
C GLY A 27 -5.78 4.31 -11.29
N ARG A 28 -4.49 4.66 -11.27
CA ARG A 28 -3.48 4.06 -10.39
C ARG A 28 -3.44 4.70 -8.99
N SER A 29 -4.04 5.87 -8.79
CA SER A 29 -3.91 6.66 -7.55
C SER A 29 -4.97 6.38 -6.48
N GLY A 30 -5.85 5.40 -6.66
CA GLY A 30 -6.87 5.07 -5.68
C GLY A 30 -6.40 4.03 -4.67
N SER A 31 -5.51 4.39 -3.74
CA SER A 31 -5.36 3.56 -2.53
C SER A 31 -6.68 3.66 -1.76
N ILE A 32 -7.51 2.63 -1.86
CA ILE A 32 -8.82 2.61 -1.20
C ILE A 32 -8.55 2.61 0.31
N GLN A 33 -8.90 3.70 0.98
CA GLN A 33 -8.81 3.81 2.43
C GLN A 33 -9.79 2.81 3.06
N GLN A 34 -9.27 1.93 3.90
CA GLN A 34 -10.07 0.89 4.58
C GLN A 34 -10.08 1.15 6.08
N GLU A 35 -11.27 1.12 6.70
CA GLU A 35 -11.40 1.09 8.15
C GLU A 35 -11.18 -0.34 8.64
N VAL A 36 -10.23 -0.51 9.56
CA VAL A 36 -9.84 -1.82 10.10
C VAL A 36 -9.47 -1.71 11.58
N THR A 37 -9.48 -2.83 12.28
CA THR A 37 -8.92 -2.95 13.63
C THR A 37 -7.57 -3.66 13.57
N ILE A 38 -6.60 -3.20 14.34
CA ILE A 38 -5.29 -3.88 14.51
C ILE A 38 -5.50 -5.10 15.41
N ILE A 39 -5.25 -6.29 14.89
CA ILE A 39 -5.47 -7.56 15.60
C ILE A 39 -4.19 -8.07 16.26
N GLU A 40 -3.05 -7.90 15.60
CA GLU A 40 -1.76 -8.40 16.05
C GLU A 40 -0.63 -7.54 15.46
N LYS A 41 0.48 -7.43 16.19
CA LYS A 41 1.71 -6.80 15.71
C LYS A 41 2.77 -7.88 15.58
N TYR A 42 3.57 -7.80 14.53
CA TYR A 42 4.63 -8.76 14.24
C TYR A 42 5.96 -8.06 14.10
N TYR A 43 7.02 -8.74 14.51
CA TYR A 43 8.39 -8.25 14.44
C TYR A 43 9.36 -9.34 14.02
N SER A 44 10.37 -8.94 13.24
CA SER A 44 11.60 -9.71 13.05
C SER A 44 12.82 -8.81 13.07
N ALA A 45 13.89 -9.27 13.71
CA ALA A 45 15.17 -8.58 13.73
C ALA A 45 16.03 -8.89 12.49
N ASP A 46 15.79 -10.02 11.80
CA ASP A 46 16.71 -10.55 10.78
C ASP A 46 16.37 -10.15 9.34
N GLY A 47 15.23 -9.49 9.11
CA GLY A 47 14.78 -9.08 7.77
C GLY A 47 14.43 -10.22 6.84
N SER A 48 14.31 -11.45 7.34
CA SER A 48 14.07 -12.65 6.53
C SER A 48 12.65 -12.75 5.95
N GLY A 49 11.77 -11.81 6.29
CA GLY A 49 10.35 -11.87 6.00
C GLY A 49 9.57 -12.82 6.91
N LYS A 50 10.23 -13.61 7.76
CA LYS A 50 9.57 -14.36 8.84
C LYS A 50 9.42 -13.46 10.05
N VAL A 51 8.19 -13.12 10.40
CA VAL A 51 7.87 -12.23 11.51
C VAL A 51 7.10 -12.97 12.59
N THR A 52 7.38 -12.66 13.85
CA THR A 52 6.76 -13.31 15.01
C THR A 52 5.75 -12.37 15.65
N GLY A 53 4.54 -12.88 15.91
CA GLY A 53 3.45 -12.15 16.55
C GLY A 53 3.79 -11.81 18.01
N VAL A 54 3.53 -10.58 18.42
CA VAL A 54 3.85 -10.11 19.76
C VAL A 54 2.94 -10.77 20.81
N LYS A 55 1.64 -10.87 20.53
CA LYS A 55 0.67 -11.47 21.45
C LYS A 55 0.49 -12.97 21.24
N THR A 56 0.37 -13.46 19.99
CA THR A 56 0.17 -14.90 19.71
C THR A 56 1.45 -15.73 19.67
N GLN A 57 2.62 -15.12 19.46
CA GLN A 57 3.88 -15.83 19.17
C GLN A 57 3.84 -16.68 17.89
N GLU A 58 2.82 -16.50 17.04
CA GLU A 58 2.72 -17.16 15.75
C GLU A 58 3.72 -16.57 14.75
N VAL A 59 4.30 -17.43 13.92
CA VAL A 59 5.26 -17.02 12.89
C VAL A 59 4.54 -16.94 11.55
N GLU A 60 4.65 -15.79 10.91
CA GLU A 60 4.04 -15.51 9.61
C GLU A 60 5.12 -15.11 8.59
N ASN A 61 4.86 -15.37 7.32
CA ASN A 61 5.74 -14.93 6.23
C ASN A 61 5.14 -13.70 5.55
N VAL A 62 5.90 -12.62 5.49
CA VAL A 62 5.54 -11.37 4.82
C VAL A 62 6.56 -11.04 3.73
N ASN A 63 6.12 -10.34 2.68
CA ASN A 63 7.01 -9.82 1.64
C ASN A 63 7.77 -8.59 2.16
N ALA A 64 8.83 -8.85 2.93
CA ALA A 64 9.75 -7.82 3.41
C ALA A 64 10.87 -7.55 2.41
N LYS A 65 11.40 -6.33 2.42
CA LYS A 65 12.68 -6.04 1.76
C LYS A 65 13.80 -6.63 2.63
N ALA A 66 14.68 -7.41 2.02
CA ALA A 66 15.70 -8.21 2.70
C ALA A 66 16.89 -7.37 3.21
N ASP A 67 16.62 -6.36 4.04
CA ASP A 67 17.66 -5.52 4.63
C ASP A 67 17.15 -4.86 5.93
N GLY A 68 17.42 -5.50 7.08
CA GLY A 68 17.13 -4.95 8.42
C GLY A 68 15.81 -5.41 9.06
N PRO A 69 15.46 -4.84 10.23
CA PRO A 69 14.29 -5.27 10.99
C PRO A 69 13.00 -5.08 10.20
N THR A 70 12.09 -6.05 10.30
CA THR A 70 10.78 -6.04 9.65
C THR A 70 9.68 -5.94 10.68
N CYS A 71 8.77 -4.99 10.50
CA CYS A 71 7.54 -4.89 11.26
C CYS A 71 6.35 -5.14 10.34
N ALA A 72 5.35 -5.83 10.86
CA ALA A 72 4.09 -6.03 10.16
C ALA A 72 2.92 -5.96 11.15
N MET A 73 1.73 -5.68 10.64
CA MET A 73 0.50 -5.68 11.43
C MET A 73 -0.56 -6.51 10.75
N LYS A 74 -1.30 -7.30 11.53
CA LYS A 74 -2.51 -7.98 11.07
C LYS A 74 -3.72 -7.14 11.38
N PHE A 75 -4.61 -7.04 10.41
CA PHE A 75 -5.81 -6.23 10.49
C PHE A 75 -7.07 -7.11 10.44
N SER A 76 -8.21 -6.53 10.82
CA SER A 76 -9.52 -7.20 10.81
C SER A 76 -10.06 -7.57 9.44
N ASN A 77 -9.38 -7.20 8.36
CA ASN A 77 -9.65 -7.66 7.00
C ASN A 77 -8.79 -8.87 6.60
N ASP A 78 -8.23 -9.57 7.60
CA ASP A 78 -7.35 -10.75 7.46
C ASP A 78 -6.04 -10.49 6.69
N ARG A 79 -5.66 -9.23 6.48
CA ARG A 79 -4.39 -8.88 5.83
C ARG A 79 -3.29 -8.67 6.86
N ILE A 80 -2.11 -9.16 6.53
CA ILE A 80 -0.85 -8.83 7.20
C ILE A 80 -0.08 -7.91 6.27
N LEU A 81 0.19 -6.68 6.71
CA LEU A 81 0.87 -5.67 5.90
C LEU A 81 2.16 -5.24 6.57
N VAL A 82 3.20 -5.06 5.77
CA VAL A 82 4.49 -4.53 6.24
C VAL A 82 4.31 -3.06 6.60
N VAL A 83 4.85 -2.67 7.75
CA VAL A 83 4.81 -1.31 8.27
C VAL A 83 6.21 -0.82 8.60
N ASP A 84 6.39 0.50 8.57
CA ASP A 84 7.58 1.13 9.10
C ASP A 84 7.65 0.92 10.62
N CYS A 85 8.77 0.35 11.09
CA CYS A 85 8.97 0.01 12.50
C CYS A 85 9.04 1.22 13.43
N GLU A 86 9.44 2.39 12.93
CA GLU A 86 9.62 3.60 13.75
C GLU A 86 8.38 4.49 13.69
N ARG A 87 7.71 4.55 12.54
CA ARG A 87 6.65 5.52 12.29
C ARG A 87 5.31 5.19 12.96
N TYR A 88 5.02 3.90 13.20
CA TYR A 88 3.69 3.45 13.62
C TYR A 88 3.72 2.71 14.96
N LEU A 89 4.65 3.10 15.83
CA LEU A 89 4.79 2.55 17.17
C LEU A 89 3.58 2.84 18.06
N ASP A 90 3.00 4.03 17.90
CA ASP A 90 1.92 4.56 18.76
C ASP A 90 0.59 3.82 18.61
N PHE A 91 0.43 3.01 17.56
CA PHE A 91 -0.78 2.22 17.36
C PHE A 91 -0.77 0.94 18.20
N GLU A 92 -1.83 0.75 18.97
CA GLU A 92 -1.99 -0.39 19.86
C GLU A 92 -2.84 -1.53 19.25
N ILE A 93 -2.62 -2.75 19.74
CA ILE A 93 -3.47 -3.90 19.36
C ILE A 93 -4.87 -3.67 19.92
N GLY A 94 -5.88 -3.74 19.05
CA GLY A 94 -7.28 -3.48 19.35
C GLY A 94 -7.78 -2.11 18.89
N GLU A 95 -6.88 -1.21 18.47
CA GLU A 95 -7.26 0.11 17.96
C GLU A 95 -7.87 0.04 16.56
N LYS A 96 -8.79 0.97 16.30
CA LYS A 96 -9.34 1.19 14.96
C LYS A 96 -8.49 2.21 14.22
N ALA A 97 -8.17 1.90 12.97
CA ALA A 97 -7.40 2.77 12.11
C ALA A 97 -7.93 2.73 10.68
N PHE A 98 -7.65 3.79 9.95
CA PHE A 98 -7.78 3.82 8.51
C PHE A 98 -6.43 3.47 7.88
N ILE A 99 -6.40 2.48 7.00
CA ILE A 99 -5.19 2.08 6.29
C ILE A 99 -5.31 2.32 4.79
N GLN A 100 -4.18 2.66 4.19
CA GLN A 100 -3.93 2.60 2.76
C GLN A 100 -2.66 1.76 2.54
N PHE A 101 -2.67 0.93 1.49
CA PHE A 101 -1.56 0.05 1.19
C PHE A 101 -1.41 -0.13 -0.31
N ASP A 102 -0.18 -0.39 -0.72
CA ASP A 102 0.19 -0.77 -2.07
C ASP A 102 1.13 -1.98 -1.99
N ASP A 103 0.89 -2.98 -2.82
CA ASP A 103 1.68 -4.21 -2.90
C ASP A 103 2.07 -4.85 -1.54
N GLY A 104 1.10 -4.96 -0.62
CA GLY A 104 1.30 -5.57 0.70
C GLY A 104 2.06 -4.70 1.72
N THR A 105 2.39 -3.46 1.37
CA THR A 105 3.06 -2.49 2.24
C THR A 105 2.12 -1.35 2.57
N ILE A 106 2.06 -0.95 3.84
CA ILE A 106 1.30 0.24 4.23
C ILE A 106 1.97 1.50 3.69
N THR A 107 1.18 2.31 3.00
CA THR A 107 1.59 3.66 2.56
C THR A 107 1.14 4.71 3.57
N GLU A 108 0.00 4.48 4.23
CA GLU A 108 -0.54 5.39 5.23
C GLU A 108 -1.41 4.64 6.25
N ILE A 109 -1.29 5.00 7.53
CA ILE A 109 -2.23 4.61 8.59
C ILE A 109 -2.60 5.86 9.40
N ARG A 110 -3.88 6.00 9.73
CA ARG A 110 -4.42 7.10 10.55
C ARG A 110 -5.29 6.53 11.65
N ALA A 111 -5.15 7.06 12.87
CA ALA A 111 -6.04 6.71 13.96
C ALA A 111 -7.48 7.14 13.61
N LYS A 112 -8.44 6.31 14.03
CA LYS A 112 -9.84 6.71 14.04
C LYS A 112 -10.12 7.33 15.40
N GLU A 113 -10.30 8.65 15.42
CA GLU A 113 -10.78 9.41 16.60
C GLU A 113 -12.13 8.89 17.09
#